data_AF-A0A3P0X7P3-F1
#
_entry.id   AF-A0A3P0X7P3-F1
#
_cell.length_a   1.000
_cell.length_b   1.000
_cell.length_c   1.000
_cell.angle_alpha   90.00
_cell.angle_beta   90.00
_cell.angle_gamma   90.00
#
_symmetry.space_group_name_H-M   'P 1'
#
loop_
_entity.id
_entity.type
_entity.pdbx_description
1 polymer ?
#
loop_
_entity_poly.entity_id
_entity_poly.type
_entity_poly.pdbx_seq_one_letter_code
_entity_poly.pdbx_strand_id
1 'polypeptide(L)'
;MLPMYRQVLAACTMGALLTLGGCTQHASEQDKADAAERAAVRQQQADDAIAARKGISAAEGQLAQLPPPSKGRYLQVHTSENWGNPFVIVGRKTLTLRVLLSDADAESVSKQPKSVFTGKLRVVNGSRRELTLRLIDLPEALAALPESSWQYGRVVAVDEDPATGKRERPQVRRNVEAVMAMLNDLDVVVNEWPYGLR
;
A
#
# COMPACT_ATOMS: atom_id res chain seq x y z
N MET A 1 10.98 2.71 -78.61
CA MET A 1 11.68 1.42 -78.61
C MET A 1 10.70 0.33 -78.19
N LEU A 2 10.11 -0.37 -79.14
CA LEU A 2 9.55 -1.72 -78.95
C LEU A 2 10.64 -2.70 -79.41
N PRO A 3 10.78 -3.87 -78.76
CA PRO A 3 10.16 -5.08 -79.33
C PRO A 3 9.50 -5.96 -78.25
N MET A 4 8.29 -6.48 -78.47
CA MET A 4 8.04 -7.79 -79.09
C MET A 4 8.92 -8.91 -78.52
N TYR A 5 8.35 -9.88 -77.78
CA TYR A 5 8.26 -11.28 -78.24
C TYR A 5 7.46 -12.21 -77.30
N ARG A 6 6.43 -12.82 -77.91
CA ARG A 6 5.88 -14.20 -77.80
C ARG A 6 5.76 -14.93 -76.45
N GLN A 7 4.52 -15.36 -76.25
CA GLN A 7 4.05 -16.48 -75.44
C GLN A 7 4.68 -17.83 -75.85
N VAL A 8 4.93 -18.68 -74.85
CA VAL A 8 4.86 -20.14 -74.98
C VAL A 8 4.06 -20.66 -73.78
N LEU A 9 2.94 -21.31 -74.09
CA LEU A 9 2.12 -22.11 -73.17
C LEU A 9 2.84 -23.42 -72.84
N ALA A 10 2.85 -23.80 -71.56
CA ALA A 10 3.00 -25.18 -71.13
C ALA A 10 2.11 -25.42 -69.89
N ALA A 11 1.08 -26.25 -70.08
CA ALA A 11 0.17 -26.72 -69.05
C ALA A 11 0.71 -28.04 -68.44
N CYS A 12 0.60 -28.21 -67.12
CA CYS A 12 0.53 -29.49 -66.40
C CYS A 12 0.18 -29.19 -64.94
N THR A 13 -1.09 -29.39 -64.55
CA THR A 13 -1.68 -30.59 -63.91
C THR A 13 -1.54 -30.66 -62.38
N MET A 14 -2.70 -30.52 -61.73
CA MET A 14 -3.19 -31.22 -60.53
C MET A 14 -2.35 -31.26 -59.24
N GLY A 15 -2.91 -30.62 -58.20
CA GLY A 15 -3.32 -31.35 -56.99
C GLY A 15 -2.53 -31.10 -55.70
N ALA A 16 -3.16 -30.41 -54.73
CA ALA A 16 -3.06 -30.63 -53.27
C ALA A 16 -3.94 -29.59 -52.56
N LEU A 17 -5.19 -29.89 -52.22
CA LEU A 17 -5.66 -30.32 -50.88
C LEU A 17 -5.05 -29.57 -49.67
N LEU A 18 -5.92 -28.77 -49.03
CA LEU A 18 -6.10 -28.58 -47.58
C LEU A 18 -4.87 -28.27 -46.70
N THR A 19 -4.77 -27.02 -46.25
CA THR A 19 -4.49 -26.68 -44.84
C THR A 19 -5.24 -25.41 -44.41
N LEU A 20 -6.56 -25.52 -44.20
CA LEU A 20 -7.28 -24.65 -43.26
C LEU A 20 -7.17 -25.31 -41.89
N GLY A 21 -6.16 -24.96 -41.11
CA GLY A 21 -5.91 -25.55 -39.81
C GLY A 21 -4.80 -24.83 -39.06
N GLY A 22 -5.05 -23.58 -38.69
CA GLY A 22 -4.01 -22.76 -38.05
C GLY A 22 -4.53 -21.56 -37.27
N CYS A 23 -5.63 -21.69 -36.52
CA CYS A 23 -6.10 -20.63 -35.61
C CYS A 23 -6.77 -21.18 -34.34
N THR A 24 -6.24 -22.24 -33.70
CA THR A 24 -6.78 -22.73 -32.41
C THR A 24 -5.74 -22.95 -31.32
N GLN A 25 -4.45 -23.06 -31.64
CA GLN A 25 -3.41 -23.25 -30.61
C GLN A 25 -3.14 -21.98 -29.78
N HIS A 26 -3.14 -20.80 -30.41
CA HIS A 26 -2.86 -19.53 -29.70
C HIS A 26 -3.89 -19.18 -28.62
N ALA A 27 -5.18 -19.45 -28.84
CA ALA A 27 -6.23 -19.18 -27.86
C ALA A 27 -6.04 -20.04 -26.59
N SER A 28 -5.70 -21.31 -26.76
CA SER A 28 -5.53 -22.24 -25.63
C SER A 28 -4.28 -21.98 -24.78
N GLU A 29 -3.25 -21.35 -25.35
CA GLU A 29 -2.01 -21.03 -24.66
C GLU A 29 -2.13 -19.69 -23.90
N GLN A 30 -2.85 -18.74 -24.50
CA GLN A 30 -3.17 -17.46 -23.87
C GLN A 30 -4.16 -17.61 -22.71
N ASP A 31 -5.18 -18.47 -22.85
CA ASP A 31 -6.11 -18.80 -21.76
C ASP A 31 -5.41 -19.45 -20.55
N LYS A 32 -4.39 -20.29 -20.79
CA LYS A 32 -3.58 -20.91 -19.74
C LYS A 32 -2.68 -19.88 -19.06
N ALA A 33 -2.06 -18.98 -19.82
CA ALA A 33 -1.24 -17.89 -19.27
C ALA A 33 -2.08 -16.96 -18.39
N ASP A 34 -3.25 -16.54 -18.86
CA ASP A 34 -4.18 -15.70 -18.10
C ASP A 34 -4.69 -16.41 -16.84
N ALA A 35 -4.98 -17.73 -16.92
CA ALA A 35 -5.38 -18.52 -15.75
C ALA A 35 -4.25 -18.64 -14.72
N ALA A 36 -3.00 -18.82 -15.17
CA ALA A 36 -1.82 -18.89 -14.31
C ALA A 36 -1.55 -17.54 -13.62
N GLU A 37 -1.65 -16.42 -14.35
CA GLU A 37 -1.52 -15.07 -13.78
C GLU A 37 -2.61 -14.81 -12.72
N ARG A 38 -3.88 -15.12 -13.03
CA ARG A 38 -4.98 -14.99 -12.06
C ARG A 38 -4.81 -15.89 -10.84
N ALA A 39 -4.19 -17.06 -10.98
CA ALA A 39 -3.89 -17.94 -9.86
C ALA A 39 -2.76 -17.37 -9.00
N ALA A 40 -1.71 -16.84 -9.61
CA ALA A 40 -0.61 -16.17 -8.91
C ALA A 40 -1.08 -14.95 -8.12
N VAL A 41 -1.92 -14.09 -8.71
CA VAL A 41 -2.51 -12.92 -8.02
C VAL A 41 -3.36 -13.36 -6.82
N ARG A 42 -4.18 -14.41 -6.96
CA ARG A 42 -4.99 -14.93 -5.85
C ARG A 42 -4.13 -15.51 -4.73
N GLN A 43 -3.06 -16.22 -5.08
CA GLN A 43 -2.12 -16.74 -4.08
C GLN A 43 -1.46 -15.60 -3.32
N GLN A 44 -0.96 -14.58 -4.02
CA GLN A 44 -0.37 -13.41 -3.40
C GLN A 44 -1.34 -12.68 -2.47
N GLN A 45 -2.61 -12.52 -2.88
CA GLN A 45 -3.64 -11.92 -2.04
C GLN A 45 -3.93 -12.76 -0.78
N ALA A 46 -3.90 -14.08 -0.88
CA ALA A 46 -4.08 -14.96 0.26
C ALA A 46 -2.89 -14.86 1.24
N ASP A 47 -1.67 -14.85 0.71
CA ASP A 47 -0.45 -14.72 1.51
C ASP A 47 -0.39 -13.36 2.21
N ASP A 48 -0.74 -12.27 1.50
CA ASP A 48 -0.88 -10.93 2.08
C ASP A 48 -1.96 -10.91 3.17
N ALA A 49 -3.12 -11.54 2.96
CA ALA A 49 -4.18 -11.59 3.99
C ALA A 49 -3.73 -12.35 5.26
N ILE A 50 -2.95 -13.43 5.11
CA ILE A 50 -2.38 -14.18 6.24
C ILE A 50 -1.35 -13.30 6.97
N ALA A 51 -0.45 -12.64 6.23
CA ALA A 51 0.54 -11.74 6.78
C ALA A 51 -0.11 -10.57 7.54
N ALA A 52 -1.17 -9.97 6.98
CA ALA A 52 -1.94 -8.90 7.62
C ALA A 52 -2.47 -9.33 8.98
N ARG A 53 -3.16 -10.47 9.05
CA ARG A 53 -3.76 -11.00 10.28
C ARG A 53 -2.70 -11.28 11.34
N LYS A 54 -1.57 -11.87 10.93
CA LYS A 54 -0.45 -12.12 11.83
C LYS A 54 0.16 -10.82 12.35
N GLY A 55 0.33 -9.83 11.48
CA GLY A 55 0.84 -8.50 11.83
C GLY A 55 -0.06 -7.78 12.83
N ILE A 56 -1.39 -7.81 12.61
CA ILE A 56 -2.39 -7.23 13.52
C ILE A 56 -2.28 -7.88 14.90
N SER A 57 -2.37 -9.21 14.99
CA SER A 57 -2.33 -9.91 16.28
C SER A 57 -1.03 -9.69 17.06
N ALA A 58 0.12 -9.62 16.36
CA ALA A 58 1.39 -9.31 16.99
C ALA A 58 1.45 -7.85 17.49
N ALA A 59 0.91 -6.91 16.71
CA ALA A 59 0.86 -5.50 17.05
C ALA A 59 -0.08 -5.23 18.24
N GLU A 60 -1.24 -5.88 18.31
CA GLU A 60 -2.20 -5.77 19.43
C GLU A 60 -1.51 -5.99 20.78
N GLY A 61 -0.74 -7.06 20.92
CA GLY A 61 -0.07 -7.39 22.19
C GLY A 61 1.01 -6.40 22.60
N GLN A 62 1.67 -5.76 21.64
CA GLN A 62 2.68 -4.72 21.91
C GLN A 62 2.00 -3.39 22.26
N LEU A 63 1.01 -2.99 21.45
CA LEU A 63 0.28 -1.74 21.64
C LEU A 63 -0.53 -1.76 22.93
N ALA A 64 -1.08 -2.90 23.35
CA ALA A 64 -1.85 -3.03 24.60
C ALA A 64 -1.07 -2.61 25.87
N GLN A 65 0.27 -2.58 25.81
CA GLN A 65 1.13 -2.15 26.93
C GLN A 65 1.16 -0.63 27.10
N LEU A 66 0.84 0.12 26.05
CA LEU A 66 0.81 1.58 26.08
C LEU A 66 -0.33 2.08 26.97
N PRO A 67 -0.20 3.27 27.60
CA PRO A 67 -1.28 3.82 28.41
C PRO A 67 -2.53 4.12 27.57
N PRO A 68 -3.74 4.05 28.18
CA PRO A 68 -4.97 4.42 27.50
C PRO A 68 -4.92 5.89 27.05
N PRO A 69 -5.66 6.24 25.99
CA PRO A 69 -5.60 7.58 25.40
C PRO A 69 -6.15 8.65 26.34
N SER A 70 -5.43 9.77 26.45
CA SER A 70 -5.82 10.89 27.30
C SER A 70 -6.57 11.95 26.48
N LYS A 71 -7.91 11.85 26.45
CA LYS A 71 -8.80 12.75 25.70
C LYS A 71 -8.56 14.23 26.00
N GLY A 72 -8.34 14.58 27.27
CA GLY A 72 -8.04 15.94 27.68
C GLY A 72 -6.75 16.50 27.07
N ARG A 73 -5.74 15.66 26.79
CA ARG A 73 -4.48 16.10 26.20
C ARG A 73 -4.58 16.26 24.69
N TYR A 74 -5.04 15.23 23.98
CA TYR A 74 -4.96 15.26 22.52
C TYR A 74 -6.01 16.16 21.86
N LEU A 75 -7.16 16.42 22.50
CA LEU A 75 -8.17 17.34 21.96
C LEU A 75 -7.79 18.82 22.05
N GLN A 76 -6.80 19.18 22.87
CA GLN A 76 -6.27 20.55 22.95
C GLN A 76 -5.30 20.88 21.81
N VAL A 77 -4.93 19.87 21.00
CA VAL A 77 -4.03 20.04 19.87
C VAL A 77 -4.86 20.31 18.61
N HIS A 78 -4.77 21.55 18.11
CA HIS A 78 -5.57 22.01 16.98
C HIS A 78 -4.79 22.16 15.67
N THR A 79 -3.47 21.97 15.70
CA THR A 79 -2.61 22.03 14.51
C THR A 79 -1.81 20.75 14.34
N SER A 80 -1.61 20.34 13.09
CA SER A 80 -0.93 19.07 12.76
C SER A 80 0.53 19.10 13.21
N GLU A 81 1.12 20.29 13.24
CA GLU A 81 2.52 20.56 13.56
C GLU A 81 2.79 20.42 15.06
N ASN A 82 1.77 20.56 15.91
CA ASN A 82 1.88 20.40 17.36
C ASN A 82 1.42 19.02 17.83
N TRP A 83 1.00 18.14 16.91
CA TRP A 83 0.69 16.76 17.23
C TRP A 83 1.97 15.98 17.57
N GLY A 84 1.99 15.41 18.78
CA GLY A 84 3.15 14.71 19.34
C GLY A 84 3.10 13.19 19.22
N ASN A 85 1.92 12.63 18.98
CA ASN A 85 1.69 11.20 18.77
C ASN A 85 1.95 10.80 17.30
N PRO A 86 1.84 9.51 16.93
CA PRO A 86 1.91 9.13 15.53
C PRO A 86 0.80 9.78 14.72
N PHE A 87 1.14 10.22 13.51
CA PHE A 87 0.24 10.90 12.58
C PHE A 87 0.32 10.19 11.22
N VAL A 88 -0.79 9.67 10.74
CA VAL A 88 -0.91 8.91 9.50
C VAL A 88 -1.53 9.81 8.42
N ILE A 89 -0.83 9.99 7.31
CA ILE A 89 -1.36 10.64 6.12
C ILE A 89 -1.61 9.56 5.07
N VAL A 90 -2.87 9.40 4.67
CA VAL A 90 -3.30 8.31 3.79
C VAL A 90 -3.30 8.77 2.34
N GLY A 91 -2.46 8.14 1.51
CA GLY A 91 -2.41 8.35 0.07
C GLY A 91 -3.13 7.24 -0.71
N ARG A 92 -3.04 7.29 -2.05
CA ARG A 92 -3.71 6.32 -2.93
C ARG A 92 -3.11 4.91 -2.85
N LYS A 93 -1.78 4.81 -2.76
CA LYS A 93 -1.05 3.52 -2.82
C LYS A 93 -0.29 3.21 -1.53
N THR A 94 0.10 4.25 -0.81
CA THR A 94 0.94 4.20 0.38
C THR A 94 0.37 5.14 1.41
N LEU A 95 0.88 5.05 2.62
CA LEU A 95 0.65 6.01 3.67
C LEU A 95 1.99 6.58 4.15
N THR A 96 1.93 7.78 4.70
CA THR A 96 3.05 8.42 5.38
C THR A 96 2.79 8.39 6.88
N LEU A 97 3.66 7.73 7.64
CA LEU A 97 3.68 7.75 9.09
C LEU A 97 4.67 8.81 9.56
N ARG A 98 4.15 9.85 10.21
CA ARG A 98 4.91 10.94 10.79
C ARG A 98 4.98 10.77 12.30
N VAL A 99 6.18 10.82 12.86
CA VAL A 99 6.47 10.55 14.28
C VAL A 99 7.50 11.52 14.82
N LEU A 100 7.51 11.71 16.13
CA LEU A 100 8.60 12.37 16.84
C LEU A 100 9.53 11.30 17.42
N LEU A 101 10.79 11.32 17.01
CA LEU A 101 11.83 10.40 17.47
C LEU A 101 13.04 11.19 17.94
N SER A 102 13.57 10.85 19.10
CA SER A 102 14.92 11.26 19.50
C SER A 102 15.95 10.63 18.55
N ASP A 103 17.19 11.12 18.53
CA ASP A 103 18.21 10.54 17.65
C ASP A 103 18.54 9.07 18.01
N ALA A 104 18.53 8.73 19.31
CA ALA A 104 18.72 7.37 19.78
C ALA A 104 17.55 6.44 19.39
N ASP A 105 16.32 6.94 19.49
CA ASP A 105 15.13 6.20 19.06
C ASP A 105 15.12 6.02 17.53
N ALA A 106 15.50 7.06 16.78
CA ALA A 106 15.57 7.03 15.33
C ALA A 106 16.59 6.00 14.84
N GLU A 107 17.75 5.89 15.51
CA GLU A 107 18.73 4.85 15.22
C GLU A 107 18.15 3.46 15.48
N SER A 108 17.48 3.26 16.61
CA SER A 108 16.85 1.97 16.98
C SER A 108 15.78 1.55 15.98
N VAL A 109 14.92 2.49 15.56
CA VAL A 109 13.91 2.31 14.51
C VAL A 109 14.57 1.98 13.17
N SER A 110 15.67 2.66 12.81
CA SER A 110 16.38 2.42 11.54
C SER A 110 17.05 1.04 11.46
N LYS A 111 17.37 0.43 12.60
CA LYS A 111 17.98 -0.90 12.72
C LYS A 111 16.95 -2.03 12.68
N GLN A 112 15.66 -1.70 12.76
CA GLN A 112 14.61 -2.71 12.61
C GLN A 112 14.70 -3.36 11.21
N PRO A 113 14.33 -4.65 11.10
CA PRO A 113 14.31 -5.33 9.81
C PRO A 113 13.48 -4.54 8.79
N LYS A 114 13.88 -4.58 7.51
CA LYS A 114 13.12 -3.94 6.42
C LYS A 114 11.68 -4.47 6.27
N SER A 115 11.34 -5.60 6.91
CA SER A 115 9.96 -6.06 7.01
C SER A 115 9.08 -5.09 7.81
N VAL A 116 9.65 -4.45 8.84
CA VAL A 116 8.96 -3.51 9.72
C VAL A 116 8.77 -2.15 9.04
N PHE A 117 9.83 -1.68 8.35
CA PHE A 117 9.82 -0.39 7.66
C PHE A 117 10.25 -0.56 6.20
N THR A 118 9.29 -0.53 5.29
CA THR A 118 9.57 -0.58 3.84
C THR A 118 10.18 0.70 3.29
N GLY A 119 10.07 1.81 4.03
CA GLY A 119 10.54 3.14 3.64
C GLY A 119 11.79 3.60 4.38
N LYS A 120 12.54 4.53 3.79
CA LYS A 120 13.64 5.21 4.48
C LYS A 120 13.07 6.22 5.47
N LEU A 121 13.54 6.18 6.72
CA LEU A 121 13.25 7.20 7.72
C LEU A 121 13.79 8.55 7.26
N ARG A 122 12.91 9.50 6.96
CA ARG A 122 13.28 10.84 6.51
C ARG A 122 13.20 11.83 7.67
N VAL A 123 14.22 12.67 7.81
CA VAL A 123 14.19 13.83 8.70
C VAL A 123 13.39 14.96 8.05
N VAL A 124 12.42 15.50 8.76
CA VAL A 124 11.61 16.64 8.27
C VAL A 124 12.00 17.93 8.99
N ASN A 125 11.94 17.93 10.32
CA ASN A 125 12.29 19.09 11.15
C ASN A 125 12.62 18.66 12.60
N GLY A 126 13.81 18.96 13.09
CA GLY A 126 14.24 18.59 14.44
C GLY A 126 14.13 17.07 14.66
N SER A 127 13.37 16.65 15.66
CA SER A 127 13.05 15.25 15.98
C SER A 127 11.95 14.63 15.12
N ARG A 128 11.32 15.40 14.23
CA ARG A 128 10.25 14.89 13.38
C ARG A 128 10.80 14.03 12.25
N ARG A 129 10.23 12.85 12.10
CA ARG A 129 10.59 11.87 11.08
C ARG A 129 9.34 11.41 10.31
N GLU A 130 9.54 11.01 9.07
CA GLU A 130 8.52 10.43 8.20
C GLU A 130 8.95 9.10 7.60
N LEU A 131 8.01 8.18 7.51
CA LEU A 131 8.15 6.86 6.92
C LEU A 131 7.06 6.68 5.86
N THR A 132 7.42 6.18 4.69
CA THR A 132 6.44 5.74 3.69
C THR A 132 6.27 4.24 3.75
N LEU A 133 5.04 3.76 3.91
CA LEU A 133 4.72 2.34 4.02
C LEU A 133 3.48 1.95 3.23
N ARG A 134 3.31 0.65 3.01
CA ARG A 134 2.05 0.10 2.49
C ARG A 134 1.02 0.07 3.62
N LEU A 135 -0.26 0.04 3.27
CA LEU A 135 -1.35 0.00 4.25
C LEU A 135 -1.25 -1.18 5.20
N ILE A 136 -0.89 -2.35 4.66
CA ILE A 136 -0.78 -3.61 5.40
C ILE A 136 0.36 -3.62 6.44
N ASP A 137 1.37 -2.77 6.26
CA ASP A 137 2.54 -2.73 7.14
C ASP A 137 2.32 -1.77 8.33
N LEU A 138 1.19 -1.05 8.39
CA LEU A 138 0.88 -0.08 9.44
C LEU A 138 0.89 -0.68 10.87
N PRO A 139 0.31 -1.87 11.13
CA PRO A 139 0.29 -2.43 12.48
C PRO A 139 1.69 -2.68 13.02
N GLU A 140 2.54 -3.31 12.20
CA GLU A 140 3.93 -3.62 12.56
C GLU A 140 4.73 -2.34 12.75
N ALA A 141 4.54 -1.34 11.88
CA ALA A 141 5.21 -0.05 11.99
C ALA A 141 4.84 0.73 13.27
N LEU A 142 3.57 0.71 13.68
CA LEU A 142 3.11 1.36 14.91
C LEU A 142 3.63 0.66 16.17
N ALA A 143 3.63 -0.67 16.16
CA ALA A 143 4.06 -1.49 17.28
C ALA A 143 5.58 -1.40 17.52
N ALA A 144 6.36 -1.15 16.47
CA ALA A 144 7.80 -0.92 16.55
C ALA A 144 8.20 0.49 17.03
N LEU A 145 7.24 1.40 17.23
CA LEU A 145 7.55 2.74 17.75
C LEU A 145 7.92 2.69 19.24
N PRO A 146 8.87 3.51 19.69
CA PRO A 146 9.18 3.62 21.11
C PRO A 146 7.99 4.23 21.87
N GLU A 147 7.91 3.94 23.18
CA GLU A 147 6.87 4.51 24.05
C GLU A 147 6.91 6.05 24.07
N SER A 148 8.09 6.66 23.87
CA SER A 148 8.27 8.11 23.76
C SER A 148 7.46 8.76 22.63
N SER A 149 7.09 7.99 21.60
CA SER A 149 6.22 8.45 20.51
C SER A 149 4.73 8.50 20.88
N TRP A 150 4.33 8.03 22.07
CA TRP A 150 2.94 7.90 22.51
C TRP A 150 2.57 8.84 23.67
N GLN A 151 2.93 10.12 23.55
CA GLN A 151 2.74 11.18 24.55
C GLN A 151 1.30 11.33 25.07
N TYR A 152 0.31 10.98 24.27
CA TYR A 152 -1.12 11.08 24.57
C TYR A 152 -1.81 9.73 24.80
N GLY A 153 -1.03 8.64 24.98
CA GLY A 153 -1.53 7.26 25.03
C GLY A 153 -1.84 6.71 23.64
N ARG A 154 -2.58 5.59 23.57
CA ARG A 154 -2.97 4.90 22.31
C ARG A 154 -3.95 5.71 21.46
N VAL A 155 -3.48 6.79 20.86
CA VAL A 155 -4.23 7.61 19.91
C VAL A 155 -3.35 7.98 18.73
N VAL A 156 -3.92 7.86 17.52
CA VAL A 156 -3.26 8.20 16.26
C VAL A 156 -4.11 9.21 15.51
N ALA A 157 -3.47 10.25 15.00
CA ALA A 157 -4.14 11.17 14.08
C ALA A 157 -4.12 10.58 12.66
N VAL A 158 -5.21 10.71 11.92
CA VAL A 158 -5.36 10.23 10.54
C VAL A 158 -5.85 11.36 9.67
N ASP A 159 -5.17 11.61 8.56
CA ASP A 159 -5.51 12.62 7.55
C ASP A 159 -5.49 12.00 6.14
N GLU A 160 -6.25 12.59 5.22
CA GLU A 160 -6.10 12.31 3.80
C GLU A 160 -4.90 13.09 3.25
N ASP A 161 -4.14 12.51 2.31
CA ASP A 161 -3.10 13.27 1.63
C ASP A 161 -3.72 14.49 0.88
N PRO A 162 -3.41 15.73 1.29
CA PRO A 162 -3.98 16.92 0.68
C PRO A 162 -3.53 17.11 -0.77
N ALA A 163 -2.40 16.51 -1.17
CA ALA A 163 -1.91 16.54 -2.54
C ALA A 163 -2.68 15.58 -3.48
N THR A 164 -3.59 14.75 -2.95
CA THR A 164 -4.38 13.80 -3.75
C THR A 164 -5.27 14.54 -4.76
N GLY A 165 -5.09 14.22 -6.04
CA GLY A 165 -5.92 14.74 -7.12
C GLY A 165 -7.37 14.24 -7.08
N LYS A 166 -8.31 15.02 -7.63
CA LYS A 166 -9.77 14.76 -7.55
C LYS A 166 -10.19 13.35 -7.98
N ARG A 167 -9.56 12.78 -9.02
CA ARG A 167 -9.87 11.44 -9.54
C ARG A 167 -9.48 10.31 -8.59
N GLU A 168 -8.52 10.56 -7.69
CA GLU A 168 -7.96 9.56 -6.78
C GLU A 168 -8.64 9.57 -5.41
N ARG A 169 -9.34 10.68 -5.07
CA ARG A 169 -10.03 10.89 -3.78
C ARG A 169 -10.95 9.73 -3.37
N PRO A 170 -11.78 9.14 -4.26
CA PRO A 170 -12.61 8.00 -3.85
C PRO A 170 -11.80 6.80 -3.37
N GLN A 171 -10.63 6.54 -3.97
CA GLN A 171 -9.75 5.46 -3.51
C GLN A 171 -9.07 5.82 -2.20
N VAL A 172 -8.62 7.07 -2.03
CA VAL A 172 -8.02 7.53 -0.77
C VAL A 172 -9.01 7.42 0.39
N ARG A 173 -10.28 7.80 0.19
CA ARG A 173 -11.33 7.63 1.22
C ARG A 173 -11.51 6.18 1.65
N ARG A 174 -11.56 5.24 0.69
CA ARG A 174 -11.60 3.81 1.02
C ARG A 174 -10.37 3.35 1.79
N ASN A 175 -9.20 3.88 1.44
CA ASN A 175 -7.98 3.58 2.17
C ASN A 175 -8.02 4.15 3.60
N VAL A 176 -8.59 5.34 3.80
CA VAL A 176 -8.77 5.96 5.12
C VAL A 176 -9.70 5.11 5.97
N GLU A 177 -10.84 4.70 5.43
CA GLU A 177 -11.78 3.80 6.11
C GLU A 177 -11.09 2.48 6.51
N ALA A 178 -10.29 1.90 5.61
CA ALA A 178 -9.53 0.68 5.90
C ALA A 178 -8.47 0.90 7.00
N VAL A 179 -7.77 2.04 6.99
CA VAL A 179 -6.82 2.41 8.05
C VAL A 179 -7.53 2.61 9.39
N MET A 180 -8.68 3.30 9.41
CA MET A 180 -9.47 3.49 10.63
C MET A 180 -9.96 2.16 11.20
N ALA A 181 -10.47 1.25 10.35
CA ALA A 181 -10.88 -0.08 10.76
C ALA A 181 -9.72 -0.85 11.38
N MET A 182 -8.55 -0.84 10.72
CA MET A 182 -7.34 -1.48 11.23
C MET A 182 -6.87 -0.91 12.57
N LEU A 183 -6.90 0.43 12.75
CA LEU A 183 -6.55 1.06 14.01
C LEU A 183 -7.53 0.69 15.14
N ASN A 184 -8.82 0.57 14.83
CA ASN A 184 -9.82 0.12 15.78
C ASN A 184 -9.60 -1.34 16.20
N ASP A 185 -9.25 -2.23 15.26
CA ASP A 185 -8.89 -3.62 15.57
C ASP A 185 -7.70 -3.69 16.53
N LEU A 186 -6.76 -2.74 16.43
CA LEU A 186 -5.60 -2.61 17.31
C LEU A 186 -5.89 -1.94 18.68
N ASP A 187 -7.15 -1.62 19.01
CA ASP A 187 -7.55 -0.82 20.19
C ASP A 187 -6.81 0.54 20.27
N VAL A 188 -6.58 1.16 19.10
CA VAL A 188 -6.00 2.49 18.96
C VAL A 188 -7.09 3.49 18.63
N VAL A 189 -7.22 4.54 19.45
CA VAL A 189 -8.19 5.61 19.18
C VAL A 189 -7.76 6.43 17.98
N VAL A 190 -8.69 6.66 17.06
CA VAL A 190 -8.47 7.51 15.89
C VAL A 190 -8.89 8.95 16.21
N ASN A 191 -8.01 9.90 15.88
CA ASN A 191 -8.36 11.31 15.74
C ASN A 191 -8.37 11.68 14.25
N GLU A 192 -9.53 11.99 13.67
CA GLU A 192 -9.67 12.29 12.24
C GLU A 192 -9.35 13.78 11.96
N TRP A 193 -8.49 14.02 10.97
CA TRP A 193 -8.03 15.35 10.55
C TRP A 193 -8.27 15.56 9.05
N PRO A 194 -8.52 16.81 8.61
CA PRO A 194 -9.00 17.92 9.43
C PRO A 194 -10.41 17.64 9.96
N TYR A 195 -10.77 18.22 11.11
CA TYR A 195 -12.08 18.02 11.71
C TYR A 195 -13.22 18.43 10.73
N GLY A 196 -14.15 17.51 10.47
CA GLY A 196 -15.44 17.85 9.86
C GLY A 196 -15.53 17.88 8.33
N LEU A 197 -14.62 17.21 7.59
CA LEU A 197 -14.79 16.99 6.15
C LEU A 197 -15.49 15.65 5.85
N ARG A 198 -16.78 15.55 6.18
CA ARG A 198 -17.67 14.56 5.57
C ARG A 198 -18.81 15.26 4.84
#